data_AF-A0A7R8ZIF5-F1
#
_entry.id   AF-A0A7R8ZIF5-F1
#
_cell.length_a   1.000
_cell.length_b   1.000
_cell.length_c   1.000
_cell.angle_alpha   90.00
_cell.angle_beta   90.00
_cell.angle_gamma   90.00
#
_symmetry.space_group_name_H-M   'P 1'
#
loop_
_entity.id
_entity.type
_entity.pdbx_description
1 polymer ?
#
loop_
_entity_poly.entity_id
_entity_poly.type
_entity_poly.pdbx_seq_one_letter_code
_entity_poly.pdbx_strand_id
1 'polypeptide(L)'
;MKEKSKTAARTRREKENAEFQELAKLLPLPSAITSQLDKASIIRLTTSYLKMRNLFPDGLGDAWGASSGNSAAKENGIRELGSYLLQTLEGFVFVVAPDGKIMYISETASVQLGLSQVELTGNSIYEYIHPGDQEEMAMVLNLDPLNSPANHFSTHHVLQGKIVLRCFSGRILCR
;
A
#
# COMPACT_ATOMS: atom_id res chain seq x y z
N MET A 1 -4.15 47.55 -7.35
CA MET A 1 -4.39 46.29 -8.11
C MET A 1 -3.61 45.10 -7.56
N LYS A 2 -2.29 45.27 -7.30
CA LYS A 2 -1.38 44.22 -6.79
C LYS A 2 -1.79 43.58 -5.44
N GLU A 3 -2.35 44.37 -4.52
CA GLU A 3 -2.74 43.86 -3.18
C GLU A 3 -3.94 42.91 -3.22
N LYS A 4 -4.93 43.18 -4.08
CA LYS A 4 -6.09 42.28 -4.28
C LYS A 4 -5.65 40.93 -4.87
N SER A 5 -4.69 40.94 -5.80
CA SER A 5 -4.11 39.72 -6.37
C SER A 5 -3.32 38.91 -5.33
N LYS A 6 -2.60 39.58 -4.43
CA LYS A 6 -1.85 38.94 -3.34
C LYS A 6 -2.78 38.23 -2.36
N THR A 7 -3.85 38.89 -1.93
CA THR A 7 -4.86 38.30 -1.04
C THR A 7 -5.55 37.10 -1.71
N ALA A 8 -5.95 37.22 -2.99
CA ALA A 8 -6.58 36.12 -3.71
C ALA A 8 -5.66 34.88 -3.82
N ALA A 9 -4.37 35.07 -4.10
CA ALA A 9 -3.40 33.97 -4.16
C ALA A 9 -3.20 33.30 -2.79
N ARG A 10 -3.19 34.08 -1.71
CA ARG A 10 -3.11 33.58 -0.33
C ARG A 10 -4.33 32.72 0.02
N THR A 11 -5.54 33.26 -0.18
CA THR A 11 -6.79 32.52 0.08
C THR A 11 -6.86 31.21 -0.72
N ARG A 12 -6.39 31.22 -1.97
CA ARG A 12 -6.31 29.99 -2.79
C ARG A 12 -5.41 28.93 -2.15
N ARG A 13 -4.22 29.32 -1.67
CA ARG A 13 -3.27 28.40 -1.02
C ARG A 13 -3.78 27.90 0.33
N GLU A 14 -4.44 28.77 1.10
CA GLU A 14 -5.06 28.39 2.37
C GLU A 14 -6.18 27.37 2.15
N LYS A 15 -7.05 27.60 1.16
CA LYS A 15 -8.08 26.63 0.78
C LYS A 15 -7.47 25.31 0.32
N GLU A 16 -6.50 25.35 -0.60
CA GLU A 16 -5.79 24.14 -1.07
C GLU A 16 -5.19 23.34 0.09
N ASN A 17 -4.51 24.00 1.03
CA ASN A 17 -3.95 23.34 2.21
C ASN A 17 -5.03 22.70 3.09
N ALA A 18 -6.17 23.36 3.27
CA ALA A 18 -7.29 22.81 4.02
C ALA A 18 -7.85 21.55 3.35
N GLU A 19 -8.04 21.55 2.03
CA GLU A 19 -8.51 20.36 1.29
C GLU A 19 -7.52 19.18 1.42
N PHE A 20 -6.21 19.44 1.38
CA PHE A 20 -5.20 18.40 1.62
C PHE A 20 -5.30 17.80 3.02
N GLN A 21 -5.52 18.63 4.04
CA GLN A 21 -5.68 18.16 5.42
C GLN A 21 -6.97 17.36 5.60
N GLU A 22 -8.08 17.79 4.99
CA GLU A 22 -9.32 17.02 4.99
C GLU A 22 -9.14 15.67 4.29
N LEU A 23 -8.47 15.66 3.13
CA LEU A 23 -8.14 14.40 2.44
C LEU A 23 -7.27 13.47 3.29
N ALA A 24 -6.27 14.00 3.99
CA ALA A 24 -5.41 13.22 4.88
C ALA A 24 -6.21 12.55 6.02
N LYS A 25 -7.20 13.24 6.59
CA LYS A 25 -8.07 12.70 7.66
C LYS A 25 -8.95 11.54 7.19
N LEU A 26 -9.24 11.46 5.90
CA LEU A 26 -10.04 10.38 5.30
C LEU A 26 -9.21 9.12 5.01
N LEU A 27 -7.88 9.19 5.11
CA LEU A 27 -7.05 8.00 4.99
C LEU A 27 -7.27 7.09 6.21
N PRO A 28 -7.30 5.76 6.04
CA PRO A 28 -7.47 4.81 7.12
C PRO A 28 -6.16 4.59 7.88
N LEU A 29 -5.64 5.67 8.45
CA LEU A 29 -4.43 5.71 9.23
C LEU A 29 -4.70 6.52 10.52
N PRO A 30 -4.01 6.23 11.64
CA PRO A 30 -4.11 7.04 12.84
C PRO A 30 -3.87 8.53 12.58
N SER A 31 -4.63 9.39 13.24
CA SER A 31 -4.51 10.86 13.10
C SER A 31 -3.12 11.39 13.43
N ALA A 32 -2.41 10.72 14.34
CA ALA A 32 -1.01 11.00 14.67
C ALA A 32 -0.09 10.91 13.45
N ILE A 33 -0.38 10.01 12.51
CA ILE A 33 0.36 9.84 11.26
C ILE A 33 -0.15 10.82 10.20
N THR A 34 -1.46 10.88 9.97
CA THR A 34 -2.04 11.69 8.88
C THR A 34 -1.81 13.19 9.05
N SER A 35 -1.66 13.66 10.29
CA SER A 35 -1.34 15.06 10.60
C SER A 35 0.08 15.49 10.22
N GLN A 36 1.00 14.54 10.04
CA GLN A 36 2.41 14.81 9.72
C GLN A 36 2.75 14.59 8.24
N LEU A 37 1.79 14.14 7.43
CA LEU A 37 2.01 13.85 6.02
C LEU A 37 2.24 15.12 5.21
N ASP A 38 3.20 15.04 4.28
CA ASP A 38 3.36 16.04 3.25
C ASP A 38 2.33 15.83 2.11
N LYS A 39 2.13 16.88 1.30
CA LYS A 39 1.13 16.86 0.21
C LYS A 39 1.34 15.72 -0.78
N ALA A 40 2.61 15.39 -1.09
CA ALA A 40 2.89 14.32 -2.04
C ALA A 40 2.51 12.96 -1.45
N SER A 41 2.84 12.68 -0.19
CA SER A 41 2.42 11.44 0.48
C SER A 41 0.91 11.30 0.57
N ILE A 42 0.17 12.38 0.86
CA ILE A 42 -1.29 12.35 0.89
C ILE A 42 -1.85 11.85 -0.46
N ILE A 43 -1.35 12.38 -1.58
CA ILE A 43 -1.79 11.93 -2.92
C ILE A 43 -1.37 10.49 -3.21
N ARG A 44 -0.13 10.13 -2.90
CA ARG A 44 0.39 8.75 -3.11
C ARG A 44 -0.47 7.73 -2.38
N LEU A 45 -0.66 7.92 -1.07
CA LEU A 45 -1.44 7.02 -0.22
C LEU A 45 -2.91 6.97 -0.64
N THR A 46 -3.52 8.11 -0.97
CA THR A 46 -4.91 8.17 -1.46
C THR A 46 -5.06 7.40 -2.77
N THR A 47 -4.13 7.57 -3.71
CA THR A 47 -4.18 6.88 -4.99
C THR A 47 -4.01 5.38 -4.82
N SER A 48 -3.05 4.96 -3.98
CA SER A 48 -2.86 3.55 -3.65
C SER A 48 -4.10 2.94 -3.00
N TYR A 49 -4.71 3.68 -2.06
CA TYR A 49 -5.94 3.27 -1.40
C TYR A 49 -7.09 3.03 -2.39
N LEU A 50 -7.38 4.00 -3.24
CA LEU A 50 -8.50 3.91 -4.18
C LEU A 50 -8.33 2.73 -5.15
N LYS A 51 -7.11 2.50 -5.63
CA LYS A 51 -6.80 1.35 -6.49
C LYS A 51 -6.95 0.02 -5.73
N MET A 52 -6.49 -0.07 -4.48
CA MET A 52 -6.69 -1.27 -3.66
C MET A 52 -8.17 -1.55 -3.41
N ARG A 53 -8.96 -0.51 -3.12
CA ARG A 53 -10.42 -0.62 -2.98
C ARG A 53 -11.12 -1.06 -4.26
N ASN A 54 -10.59 -0.70 -5.42
CA ASN A 54 -11.11 -1.18 -6.71
C ASN A 54 -10.76 -2.66 -6.98
N LEU A 55 -9.61 -3.14 -6.51
CA LEU A 55 -9.20 -4.54 -6.64
C LEU A 55 -9.92 -5.45 -5.64
N PHE A 56 -10.21 -4.92 -4.45
CA PHE A 56 -10.89 -5.62 -3.37
C PHE A 56 -12.09 -4.78 -2.89
N PRO A 57 -13.22 -4.83 -3.63
CA PRO A 57 -14.40 -4.02 -3.34
C PRO A 57 -15.00 -4.32 -1.96
N ASP A 58 -14.92 -5.60 -1.55
CA ASP A 58 -15.35 -6.06 -0.21
C ASP A 58 -14.29 -5.82 0.88
N GLY A 59 -13.18 -5.16 0.52
CA GLY A 59 -12.10 -4.80 1.43
C GLY A 59 -10.99 -5.86 1.57
N LEU A 60 -9.85 -5.41 2.08
CA LEU A 60 -8.76 -6.27 2.59
C LEU A 60 -8.86 -6.43 4.13
N GLY A 61 -10.03 -6.18 4.70
CA GLY A 61 -10.22 -5.94 6.14
C GLY A 61 -9.86 -4.52 6.58
N ASP A 62 -9.65 -4.35 7.88
CA ASP A 62 -9.27 -3.11 8.55
C ASP A 62 -7.86 -2.61 8.20
N ALA A 63 -7.00 -3.47 7.64
CA ALA A 63 -5.70 -3.11 7.08
C ALA A 63 -5.77 -2.01 6.01
N TRP A 64 -6.94 -1.81 5.39
CA TRP A 64 -7.22 -0.63 4.56
C TRP A 64 -8.58 0.02 4.86
N GLY A 65 -9.08 -0.11 6.10
CA GLY A 65 -10.26 0.60 6.59
C GLY A 65 -11.57 0.34 5.83
N ALA A 66 -11.69 -0.79 5.13
CA ALA A 66 -12.93 -1.16 4.46
C ALA A 66 -13.77 -2.02 5.40
N SER A 67 -14.75 -1.40 6.07
CA SER A 67 -15.82 -2.15 6.75
C SER A 67 -16.80 -2.66 5.70
N SER A 68 -16.89 -3.97 5.54
CA SER A 68 -17.94 -4.58 4.71
C SER A 68 -19.25 -4.48 5.49
N GLY A 69 -20.33 -4.05 4.85
CA GLY A 69 -21.67 -3.98 5.46
C GLY A 69 -22.27 -5.34 5.88
N ASN A 70 -21.49 -6.42 5.84
CA ASN A 70 -21.92 -7.78 6.18
C ASN A 70 -21.54 -8.15 7.62
N SER A 71 -22.55 -8.24 8.49
CA SER A 71 -22.56 -8.96 9.78
C SER A 71 -21.26 -8.87 10.59
N ALA A 72 -21.18 -7.87 11.47
CA ALA A 72 -20.04 -7.55 12.35
C ALA A 72 -19.36 -8.76 13.07
N ALA A 73 -20.10 -9.86 13.30
CA ALA A 73 -19.55 -11.07 13.92
C ALA A 73 -18.57 -11.85 13.01
N LYS A 74 -18.81 -11.89 11.69
CA LYS A 74 -17.92 -12.58 10.73
C LYS A 74 -16.67 -11.76 10.44
N GLU A 75 -16.81 -10.43 10.48
CA GLU A 75 -15.71 -9.49 10.27
C GLU A 75 -14.69 -9.54 11.41
N ASN A 76 -15.13 -9.57 12.68
CA ASN A 76 -14.22 -9.72 13.83
C ASN A 76 -13.38 -11.01 13.79
N GLY A 77 -13.96 -12.14 13.38
CA GLY A 77 -13.21 -13.40 13.26
C GLY A 77 -12.14 -13.36 12.15
N ILE A 78 -12.44 -12.71 11.02
CA ILE A 78 -11.46 -12.54 9.92
C ILE A 78 -10.37 -11.53 10.33
N ARG A 79 -10.72 -10.49 11.10
CA ARG A 79 -9.78 -9.49 11.65
C ARG A 79 -8.78 -10.10 12.61
N GLU A 80 -9.27 -10.87 13.58
CA GLU A 80 -8.41 -11.62 14.50
C GLU A 80 -7.50 -12.56 13.72
N LEU A 81 -8.03 -13.30 12.74
CA LEU A 81 -7.24 -14.21 11.91
C LEU A 81 -6.17 -13.49 11.09
N GLY A 82 -6.47 -12.33 10.52
CA GLY A 82 -5.50 -11.50 9.79
C GLY A 82 -4.38 -10.98 10.69
N SER A 83 -4.72 -10.55 11.91
CA SER A 83 -3.73 -10.14 12.91
C SER A 83 -2.84 -11.29 13.37
N TYR A 84 -3.42 -12.47 13.64
CA TYR A 84 -2.66 -13.67 14.00
C TYR A 84 -1.79 -14.17 12.85
N LEU A 85 -2.28 -14.10 11.61
CA LEU A 85 -1.50 -14.43 10.42
C LEU A 85 -0.26 -13.54 10.31
N LEU A 86 -0.42 -12.23 10.44
CA LEU A 86 0.72 -11.29 10.40
C LEU A 86 1.66 -11.44 11.59
N GLN A 87 1.16 -11.79 12.78
CA GLN A 87 2.00 -12.06 13.96
C GLN A 87 2.79 -13.37 13.86
N THR A 88 2.21 -14.39 13.22
CA THR A 88 2.85 -15.70 13.04
C THR A 88 3.79 -15.71 11.85
N LEU A 89 3.57 -14.84 10.86
CA LEU A 89 4.39 -14.75 9.67
C LEU A 89 5.71 -14.04 10.00
N GLU A 90 6.83 -14.77 9.87
CA GLU A 90 8.19 -14.20 9.93
C GLU A 90 8.49 -13.38 8.66
N GLY A 91 7.85 -12.24 8.52
CA GLY A 91 7.97 -11.39 7.33
C GLY A 91 6.92 -10.29 7.26
N PHE A 92 6.63 -9.86 6.03
CA PHE A 92 5.58 -8.90 5.74
C PHE A 92 4.86 -9.25 4.45
N VAL A 93 3.67 -8.71 4.31
CA VAL A 93 2.80 -8.91 3.16
C VAL A 93 2.77 -7.64 2.36
N PHE A 94 2.85 -7.73 1.03
CA PHE A 94 2.69 -6.59 0.14
C PHE A 94 1.88 -6.95 -1.10
N VAL A 95 1.30 -5.93 -1.72
CA VAL A 95 0.63 -6.01 -3.02
C VAL A 95 1.30 -5.01 -3.93
N VAL A 96 1.74 -5.46 -5.10
CA VAL A 96 2.39 -4.62 -6.12
C VAL A 96 1.58 -4.71 -7.41
N ALA A 97 1.34 -3.56 -8.04
CA ALA A 97 0.70 -3.49 -9.35
C ALA A 97 1.68 -3.90 -10.47
N PRO A 98 1.18 -4.29 -11.66
CA PRO A 98 2.06 -4.67 -12.77
C PRO A 98 3.06 -3.58 -13.21
N ASP A 99 2.75 -2.31 -12.93
CA ASP A 99 3.67 -1.18 -13.16
C ASP A 99 4.78 -1.04 -12.09
N GLY A 100 4.87 -2.00 -11.16
CA GLY A 100 5.84 -2.02 -10.07
C GLY A 100 5.46 -1.16 -8.87
N LYS A 101 4.30 -0.50 -8.86
CA LYS A 101 3.90 0.33 -7.71
C LYS A 101 3.44 -0.51 -6.53
N ILE A 102 3.98 -0.22 -5.35
CA ILE A 102 3.55 -0.82 -4.09
C ILE A 102 2.15 -0.29 -3.77
N MET A 103 1.17 -1.16 -3.97
CA MET A 103 -0.23 -0.87 -3.74
C MET A 103 -0.60 -1.06 -2.28
N TYR A 104 0.00 -2.02 -1.58
CA TYR A 104 -0.17 -2.29 -0.14
C TYR A 104 1.11 -2.86 0.45
N ILE A 105 1.34 -2.61 1.73
CA ILE A 105 2.34 -3.32 2.52
C ILE A 105 1.90 -3.37 3.99
N SER A 106 2.12 -4.47 4.70
CA SER A 106 1.77 -4.60 6.12
C SER A 106 2.70 -3.79 7.02
N GLU A 107 2.20 -3.37 8.18
CA GLU A 107 2.99 -2.61 9.17
C GLU A 107 4.24 -3.37 9.65
N THR A 108 4.21 -4.72 9.61
CA THR A 108 5.34 -5.59 9.96
C THR A 108 6.58 -5.37 9.08
N ALA A 109 6.44 -4.73 7.92
CA ALA A 109 7.58 -4.33 7.09
C ALA A 109 8.55 -3.39 7.82
N SER A 110 8.05 -2.57 8.76
CA SER A 110 8.91 -1.70 9.57
C SER A 110 9.90 -2.49 10.45
N VAL A 111 9.51 -3.67 10.93
CA VAL A 111 10.36 -4.54 11.74
C VAL A 111 11.41 -5.24 10.88
N GLN A 112 11.03 -5.65 9.67
CA GLN A 112 11.88 -6.45 8.79
C GLN A 112 12.79 -5.61 7.89
N LEU A 113 12.32 -4.43 7.47
CA LEU A 113 13.01 -3.54 6.53
C LEU A 113 13.43 -2.19 7.14
N GLY A 114 12.98 -1.86 8.35
CA GLY A 114 13.24 -0.54 8.96
C GLY A 114 12.50 0.63 8.29
N LEU A 115 11.61 0.35 7.33
CA LEU A 115 10.85 1.36 6.58
C LEU A 115 9.36 1.26 6.90
N SER A 116 8.72 2.40 7.14
CA SER A 116 7.30 2.42 7.48
C SER A 116 6.42 2.12 6.26
N GLN A 117 5.20 1.63 6.54
CA GLN A 117 4.17 1.42 5.51
C GLN A 117 3.92 2.70 4.69
N VAL A 118 3.92 3.86 5.35
CA VAL A 118 3.71 5.18 4.74
C VAL A 118 4.84 5.54 3.77
N GLU A 119 6.08 5.22 4.11
CA GLU A 119 7.24 5.50 3.27
C GLU A 119 7.29 4.63 2.02
N LEU A 120 6.78 3.39 2.10
CA LEU A 120 6.85 2.42 1.01
C LEU A 120 5.65 2.54 0.05
N THR A 121 4.45 2.76 0.58
CA THR A 121 3.20 2.71 -0.18
C THR A 121 3.15 3.78 -1.28
N GLY A 122 2.88 3.34 -2.52
CA GLY A 122 2.77 4.18 -3.70
C GLY A 122 4.07 4.41 -4.46
N ASN A 123 5.22 4.01 -3.92
CA ASN A 123 6.51 4.05 -4.62
C ASN A 123 6.72 2.81 -5.48
N SER A 124 7.72 2.88 -6.33
CA SER A 124 8.14 1.74 -7.14
C SER A 124 8.88 0.73 -6.26
N ILE A 125 8.52 -0.55 -6.34
CA ILE A 125 9.21 -1.62 -5.63
C ILE A 125 10.68 -1.73 -6.04
N TYR A 126 11.02 -1.33 -7.27
CA TYR A 126 12.37 -1.32 -7.80
C TYR A 126 13.31 -0.34 -7.09
N GLU A 127 12.77 0.63 -6.33
CA GLU A 127 13.58 1.54 -5.50
C GLU A 127 14.17 0.84 -4.26
N TYR A 128 13.58 -0.28 -3.84
CA TYR A 128 13.93 -0.99 -2.61
C TYR A 128 14.53 -2.38 -2.86
N ILE A 129 14.37 -2.91 -4.07
CA ILE A 129 14.93 -4.20 -4.49
C ILE A 129 16.36 -4.02 -5.00
N HIS A 130 17.26 -4.92 -4.62
CA HIS A 130 18.62 -4.97 -5.14
C HIS A 130 18.63 -5.07 -6.68
N PRO A 131 19.48 -4.33 -7.42
CA PRO A 131 19.50 -4.34 -8.88
C PRO A 131 19.59 -5.75 -9.52
N GLY A 132 20.30 -6.68 -8.88
CA GLY A 132 20.39 -8.07 -9.33
C GLY A 132 19.09 -8.88 -9.26
N ASP A 133 18.12 -8.42 -8.46
CA ASP A 133 16.83 -9.11 -8.25
C ASP A 133 15.69 -8.41 -9.02
N GLN A 134 15.97 -7.28 -9.68
CA GLN A 134 14.94 -6.50 -10.40
C GLN A 134 14.41 -7.23 -11.63
N GLU A 135 15.26 -7.96 -12.35
CA GLU A 135 14.83 -8.75 -13.51
C GLU A 135 13.86 -9.86 -13.09
N GLU A 136 14.16 -10.58 -12.01
CA GLU A 136 13.27 -11.60 -11.46
C GLU A 136 11.93 -10.98 -11.04
N MET A 137 11.95 -9.84 -10.34
CA MET A 137 10.72 -9.13 -9.97
C MET A 137 9.90 -8.73 -11.22
N ALA A 138 10.55 -8.22 -12.26
CA ALA A 138 9.88 -7.85 -13.50
C ALA A 138 9.25 -9.06 -14.20
N MET A 139 9.93 -10.20 -14.23
CA MET A 139 9.36 -11.43 -14.75
C MET A 139 8.10 -11.83 -13.96
N VAL A 140 8.18 -11.82 -12.63
CA VAL A 140 7.06 -12.16 -11.75
C VAL A 140 5.84 -11.27 -11.95
N LEU A 141 6.04 -9.96 -12.14
CA LEU A 141 4.96 -9.01 -12.39
C LEU A 141 4.34 -9.12 -13.79
N ASN A 142 5.10 -9.65 -14.76
CA ASN A 142 4.67 -9.83 -16.16
C ASN A 142 4.15 -11.26 -16.45
N LEU A 143 4.08 -12.16 -15.47
CA LEU A 143 3.61 -13.53 -15.70
C LEU A 143 2.13 -13.52 -16.13
N ASP A 144 1.91 -13.80 -17.42
CA ASP A 144 0.62 -14.24 -17.94
C ASP A 144 0.23 -15.56 -17.25
N PRO A 145 -1.00 -15.71 -16.71
CA PRO A 145 -1.43 -16.88 -15.95
C PRO A 145 -1.45 -18.21 -16.71
N LEU A 146 -1.07 -18.22 -17.99
CA LEU A 146 -1.09 -19.38 -18.88
C LEU A 146 0.27 -20.06 -19.10
N ASN A 147 1.38 -19.55 -18.54
CA ASN A 147 2.72 -20.05 -18.90
C ASN A 147 3.70 -20.22 -17.71
N SER A 148 3.25 -20.69 -16.54
CA SER A 148 4.15 -20.90 -15.39
C SER A 148 4.77 -22.30 -15.40
N PRO A 149 6.11 -22.47 -15.49
CA PRO A 149 6.75 -23.73 -15.17
C PRO A 149 6.64 -23.97 -13.66
N ALA A 150 6.03 -25.09 -13.28
CA ALA A 150 5.97 -25.55 -11.90
C ALA A 150 7.40 -25.88 -11.43
N ASN A 151 7.99 -25.06 -10.54
CA ASN A 151 9.03 -25.46 -9.59
C ASN A 151 9.48 -24.29 -8.71
N HIS A 152 8.81 -24.08 -7.57
CA HIS A 152 9.44 -24.02 -6.24
C HIS A 152 8.34 -23.82 -5.20
N PHE A 153 8.43 -24.55 -4.10
CA PHE A 153 7.48 -24.50 -2.99
C PHE A 153 7.54 -23.12 -2.34
N SER A 154 6.58 -22.26 -2.66
CA SER A 154 6.27 -21.02 -1.97
C SER A 154 4.76 -20.86 -2.06
N THR A 155 4.09 -20.47 -0.98
CA THR A 155 2.62 -20.42 -0.93
C THR A 155 2.13 -19.27 -1.82
N HIS A 156 1.93 -19.57 -3.10
CA HIS A 156 1.53 -18.62 -4.12
C HIS A 156 0.00 -18.52 -4.16
N HIS A 157 -0.55 -17.36 -3.82
CA HIS A 157 -1.93 -17.01 -4.17
C HIS A 157 -1.92 -15.90 -5.21
N VAL A 158 -1.92 -16.30 -6.48
CA VAL A 158 -2.17 -15.40 -7.61
C VAL A 158 -3.68 -15.27 -7.75
N LEU A 159 -4.25 -14.22 -7.16
CA LEU A 159 -5.65 -13.85 -7.42
C LEU A 159 -5.67 -13.02 -8.71
N GLN A 160 -6.25 -13.60 -9.77
CA GLN A 160 -6.62 -12.92 -11.02
C GLN A 160 -5.53 -12.01 -11.64
N GLY A 161 -4.31 -12.54 -11.82
CA GLY A 161 -3.27 -11.92 -12.64
C GLY A 161 -2.81 -10.51 -12.22
N LYS A 162 -3.04 -10.10 -10.97
CA LYS A 162 -2.75 -8.71 -10.52
C LYS A 162 -2.14 -8.56 -9.14
N ILE A 163 -2.05 -9.63 -8.34
CA ILE A 163 -1.59 -9.56 -6.96
C ILE A 163 -0.56 -10.66 -6.69
N VAL A 164 0.67 -10.26 -6.42
CA VAL A 164 1.76 -11.13 -5.98
C VAL A 164 1.95 -10.93 -4.49
N LEU A 165 1.36 -11.81 -3.68
CA LEU A 165 1.72 -11.96 -2.25
C LEU A 165 2.94 -12.89 -2.20
N ARG A 166 4.14 -12.34 -2.06
CA ARG A 166 5.36 -13.18 -1.93
C ARG A 166 6.15 -12.74 -0.71
N CYS A 167 6.41 -13.69 0.18
CA CYS A 167 7.49 -13.57 1.14
C CYS A 167 8.80 -13.73 0.33
N PHE A 168 9.43 -12.61 -0.04
CA PHE A 168 10.67 -12.66 -0.80
C PHE A 168 11.81 -13.05 0.16
N SER A 169 12.50 -14.13 -0.15
CA SER A 169 13.87 -14.39 0.35
C SER A 169 14.91 -13.65 -0.53
N GLY A 170 14.50 -12.56 -1.19
CA GLY A 170 15.38 -11.69 -1.96
C GLY A 170 15.95 -10.60 -1.07
N ARG A 171 17.12 -10.08 -1.43
CA ARG A 171 17.77 -9.02 -0.65
C ARG A 171 17.05 -7.71 -0.94
N ILE A 172 15.98 -7.44 -0.19
CA ILE A 172 15.43 -6.08 -0.13
C ILE A 172 16.49 -5.26 0.61
N LEU A 173 17.15 -4.38 -0.13
CA LEU A 173 18.24 -3.60 0.40
C LEU A 173 17.63 -2.53 1.31
N CYS A 174 17.74 -2.72 2.63
CA CYS A 174 17.72 -1.60 3.55
C CYS A 174 18.93 -0.73 3.21
N ARG A 175 18.67 0.48 2.70
CA ARG A 175 19.70 1.51 2.65
C ARG A 175 20.10 1.95 4.05
#